data_AF-A0A2U8WB82-F1
#
_entry.id   AF-A0A2U8WB82-F1
#
_cell.length_a   1.000
_cell.length_b   1.000
_cell.length_c   1.000
_cell.angle_alpha   90.00
_cell.angle_beta   90.00
_cell.angle_gamma   90.00
#
_symmetry.space_group_name_H-M   'P 1'
#
loop_
_entity.id
_entity.type
_entity.pdbx_description
1 polymer ?
#
loop_
_entity_poly.entity_id
_entity_poly.type
_entity_poly.pdbx_seq_one_letter_code
_entity_poly.pdbx_strand_id
1 'polypeptide(L)'
;MLRCLAIAFTIAVAGPARAETVKIVGLGASTCDRFNKEIVGSPLIERDYFAWAQGFMSGALMRAPPGVDEGLDLSPPSVPLESQADFLRSFCAEKPDQDYMDAARALYHRLRGPKT
;
A
#
# COMPACT_ATOMS: atom_id res chain seq x y z
N MET A 1 22.64 -48.01 -39.23
CA MET A 1 22.54 -47.63 -37.80
C MET A 1 22.90 -46.16 -37.64
N LEU A 2 21.94 -45.29 -37.35
CA LEU A 2 22.21 -44.06 -36.59
C LEU A 2 20.89 -43.61 -35.94
N ARG A 3 20.92 -43.51 -34.61
CA ARG A 3 19.76 -43.37 -33.72
C ARG A 3 19.20 -41.95 -33.78
N CYS A 4 17.90 -41.80 -34.09
CA CYS A 4 17.17 -40.57 -33.81
C CYS A 4 16.97 -40.45 -32.29
N LEU A 5 17.71 -39.57 -31.62
CA LEU A 5 17.40 -39.15 -30.25
C LEU A 5 16.21 -38.19 -30.31
N ALA A 6 15.03 -38.69 -29.94
CA ALA A 6 13.86 -37.85 -29.71
C ALA A 6 14.07 -37.07 -28.40
N ILE A 7 14.30 -35.76 -28.49
CA ILE A 7 14.31 -34.86 -27.33
C ILE A 7 12.85 -34.55 -27.00
N ALA A 8 12.32 -35.16 -25.93
CA ALA A 8 11.01 -34.82 -25.41
C ALA A 8 11.09 -33.45 -24.71
N PHE A 9 10.44 -32.44 -25.30
CA PHE A 9 10.33 -31.10 -24.71
C PHE A 9 9.15 -31.10 -23.73
N THR A 10 9.42 -31.32 -22.45
CA THR A 10 8.41 -31.22 -21.37
C THR A 10 8.09 -29.76 -21.16
N ILE A 11 6.96 -29.30 -21.70
CA ILE A 11 6.41 -27.96 -21.39
C ILE A 11 5.91 -28.01 -19.95
N ALA A 12 6.69 -27.46 -19.02
CA ALA A 12 6.23 -27.21 -17.66
C ALA A 12 5.15 -26.13 -17.71
N VAL A 13 3.90 -26.51 -17.48
CA VAL A 13 2.79 -25.56 -17.28
C VAL A 13 3.03 -24.90 -15.92
N ALA A 14 3.69 -23.75 -15.92
CA ALA A 14 3.73 -22.88 -14.75
C ALA A 14 2.31 -22.33 -14.53
N GLY A 15 1.59 -22.90 -13.56
CA GLY A 15 0.33 -22.33 -13.10
C GLY A 15 0.55 -20.91 -12.56
N PRO A 16 -0.46 -20.02 -12.63
CA PRO A 16 -0.34 -18.69 -12.06
C PRO A 16 -0.10 -18.82 -10.55
N ALA A 17 1.09 -18.42 -10.11
CA ALA A 17 1.36 -18.25 -8.69
C ALA A 17 0.48 -17.12 -8.18
N ARG A 18 -0.63 -17.45 -7.50
CA ARG A 18 -1.34 -16.48 -6.68
C ARG A 18 -0.43 -16.18 -5.50
N ALA A 19 0.21 -15.02 -5.51
CA ALA A 19 0.88 -14.51 -4.32
C ALA A 19 -0.17 -14.46 -3.19
N GLU A 20 0.03 -15.23 -2.13
CA GLU A 20 -0.77 -15.09 -0.92
C GLU A 20 -0.56 -13.67 -0.40
N THR A 21 -1.60 -12.84 -0.50
CA THR A 21 -1.62 -11.54 0.14
C THR A 21 -1.59 -11.77 1.64
N VAL A 22 -0.53 -11.30 2.29
CA VAL A 22 -0.37 -11.35 3.75
C VAL A 22 -1.66 -10.83 4.39
N LYS A 23 -2.20 -11.55 5.39
CA LYS A 23 -3.41 -11.10 6.09
C LYS A 23 -3.08 -9.85 6.91
N ILE A 24 -3.42 -8.69 6.38
CA ILE A 24 -3.34 -7.42 7.10
C ILE A 24 -4.48 -7.36 8.12
N VAL A 25 -4.17 -6.86 9.32
CA VAL A 25 -5.12 -6.70 10.43
C VAL A 25 -5.07 -5.27 10.97
N GLY A 26 -6.13 -4.85 11.66
CA GLY A 26 -6.27 -3.50 12.20
C GLY A 26 -7.00 -2.56 11.24
N LEU A 27 -6.94 -1.25 11.50
CA LEU A 27 -7.70 -0.22 10.79
C LEU A 27 -7.40 -0.20 9.27
N GLY A 28 -6.18 -0.54 8.88
CA GLY A 28 -5.79 -0.65 7.47
C GLY A 28 -6.52 -1.72 6.66
N ALA A 29 -7.08 -2.74 7.31
CA ALA A 29 -7.88 -3.79 6.65
C ALA A 29 -9.37 -3.42 6.55
N SER A 30 -9.77 -2.23 6.99
CA SER A 30 -11.12 -1.73 6.77
C SER A 30 -11.24 -1.18 5.36
N THR A 31 -12.41 -1.36 4.73
CA THR A 31 -12.67 -0.75 3.43
C THR A 31 -12.69 0.77 3.53
N CYS A 32 -12.37 1.42 2.43
CA CYS A 32 -12.42 2.88 2.29
C CYS A 32 -13.83 3.44 2.52
N ASP A 33 -14.88 2.72 2.08
CA ASP A 33 -16.27 3.05 2.40
C ASP A 33 -16.52 3.05 3.92
N ARG A 34 -16.02 2.02 4.63
CA ARG A 34 -16.15 1.93 6.08
C ARG A 34 -15.40 3.06 6.78
N PHE A 35 -14.15 3.32 6.40
CA PHE A 35 -13.37 4.44 6.91
C PHE A 35 -14.14 5.77 6.77
N ASN A 36 -14.61 6.10 5.56
CA ASN A 36 -15.32 7.36 5.31
C ASN A 36 -16.62 7.48 6.11
N LYS A 37 -17.33 6.39 6.37
CA LYS A 37 -18.52 6.39 7.24
C LYS A 37 -18.18 6.59 8.70
N GLU A 38 -17.14 5.94 9.20
CA GLU A 38 -16.77 5.95 10.63
C GLU A 38 -16.16 7.29 11.08
N ILE A 39 -15.51 8.02 10.18
CA ILE A 39 -14.93 9.33 10.51
C ILE A 39 -15.96 10.46 10.58
N VAL A 40 -17.17 10.28 10.00
CA VAL A 40 -18.20 11.33 10.00
C VAL A 40 -18.60 11.67 11.43
N GLY A 41 -18.29 12.91 11.84
CA GLY A 41 -18.60 13.40 13.17
C GLY A 41 -17.71 12.85 14.29
N SER A 42 -16.63 12.11 13.96
CA SER A 42 -15.71 11.54 14.94
C SER A 42 -14.23 11.79 14.59
N PRO A 43 -13.68 12.96 14.99
CA PRO A 43 -12.27 13.28 14.78
C PRO A 43 -11.30 12.30 15.46
N LEU A 44 -11.74 11.64 16.55
CA LEU A 44 -10.93 10.66 17.26
C LEU A 44 -10.71 9.39 16.42
N ILE A 45 -11.74 8.93 15.70
CA ILE A 45 -11.62 7.77 14.83
C ILE A 45 -10.71 8.10 13.65
N GLU A 46 -10.87 9.26 13.04
CA GLU A 46 -9.97 9.70 11.96
C GLU A 46 -8.51 9.78 12.42
N ARG A 47 -8.26 10.32 13.62
CA ARG A 47 -6.92 10.34 14.22
C ARG A 47 -6.35 8.92 14.35
N ASP A 48 -7.15 7.96 14.79
CA ASP A 48 -6.68 6.58 14.99
C ASP A 48 -6.36 5.90 13.65
N TYR A 49 -7.18 6.12 12.61
CA TYR A 49 -6.89 5.70 11.23
C TYR A 49 -5.62 6.36 10.70
N PHE A 50 -5.43 7.66 10.95
CA PHE A 50 -4.25 8.37 10.48
C PHE A 50 -2.98 7.91 11.20
N ALA A 51 -3.03 7.71 12.52
CA ALA A 51 -1.92 7.15 13.29
C ALA A 51 -1.53 5.74 12.80
N TRP A 52 -2.52 4.90 12.46
CA TRP A 52 -2.27 3.60 11.84
C TRP A 52 -1.54 3.75 10.49
N ALA A 53 -1.97 4.66 9.62
CA ALA A 53 -1.34 4.92 8.32
C ALA A 53 0.11 5.40 8.48
N GLN A 54 0.38 6.32 9.42
CA GLN A 54 1.73 6.78 9.73
C GLN A 54 2.63 5.64 10.19
N GLY A 55 2.13 4.76 11.07
CA GLY A 55 2.86 3.57 11.52
C GLY A 55 3.17 2.61 10.38
N PHE A 56 2.20 2.35 9.49
CA PHE A 56 2.39 1.54 8.30
C PHE A 56 3.49 2.10 7.39
N MET A 57 3.43 3.40 7.07
CA MET A 57 4.41 4.08 6.21
C MET A 57 5.81 4.09 6.84
N SER A 58 5.91 4.33 8.15
CA SER A 58 7.17 4.25 8.89
C SER A 58 7.77 2.86 8.82
N GLY A 59 6.95 1.82 9.01
CA GLY A 59 7.38 0.43 8.88
C GLY A 59 7.82 0.06 7.46
N ALA A 60 7.17 0.60 6.44
CA ALA A 60 7.58 0.44 5.04
C ALA A 60 8.94 1.09 4.79
N LEU A 61 9.12 2.34 5.24
CA LEU A 61 10.37 3.08 5.14
C LEU A 61 11.54 2.38 5.84
N MET A 62 11.34 1.88 7.06
CA MET A 62 12.37 1.15 7.81
C MET A 62 12.83 -0.15 7.12
N ARG A 63 11.98 -0.76 6.30
CA ARG A 63 12.29 -2.00 5.57
C ARG A 63 12.68 -1.75 4.12
N ALA A 64 12.73 -0.49 3.68
CA ALA A 64 13.12 -0.16 2.32
C ALA A 64 14.57 -0.63 2.07
N PRO A 65 14.87 -1.22 0.89
CA PRO A 65 16.24 -1.56 0.55
C PRO A 65 17.14 -0.31 0.53
N PRO A 66 18.46 -0.46 0.77
CA PRO A 66 19.41 0.64 0.65
C PRO A 66 19.25 1.40 -0.68
N GLY A 67 19.26 2.73 -0.62
CA GLY A 67 19.13 3.62 -1.78
C GLY A 67 17.72 3.75 -2.39
N VAL A 68 16.68 3.07 -1.87
CA VAL A 68 15.34 3.12 -2.48
C VAL A 68 14.48 4.27 -1.93
N ASP A 69 14.45 4.47 -0.62
CA ASP A 69 13.67 5.52 0.06
C ASP A 69 14.55 6.24 1.11
N GLU A 70 15.86 6.26 0.87
CA GLU A 70 16.83 6.85 1.79
C GLU A 70 16.61 8.36 1.92
N GLY A 71 16.50 8.84 3.16
CA GLY A 71 16.22 10.25 3.45
C GLY A 71 14.78 10.70 3.17
N LEU A 72 13.86 9.79 2.86
CA LEU A 72 12.44 10.14 2.70
C LEU A 72 11.88 10.69 4.03
N ASP A 73 11.42 11.94 3.99
CA ASP A 73 10.65 12.56 5.06
C ASP A 73 9.16 12.24 4.87
N LEU A 74 8.53 11.60 5.86
CA LEU A 74 7.09 11.29 5.87
C LEU A 74 6.24 12.46 6.38
N SER A 75 6.87 13.53 6.85
CA SER A 75 6.26 14.76 7.36
C SER A 75 6.84 16.02 6.70
N PRO A 76 7.01 16.06 5.36
CA PRO A 76 7.67 17.18 4.71
C PRO A 76 6.78 18.43 4.84
N PRO A 77 7.37 19.63 5.04
CA PRO A 77 6.59 20.88 5.12
C PRO A 77 5.71 21.15 3.90
N SER A 78 6.07 20.60 2.74
CA SER A 78 5.30 20.73 1.48
C SER A 78 4.02 19.89 1.45
N VAL A 79 3.89 18.88 2.33
CA VAL A 79 2.67 18.07 2.47
C VAL A 79 2.35 17.91 3.96
N PRO A 80 1.75 18.95 4.59
CA PRO A 80 1.37 18.92 6.00
C PRO A 80 0.43 17.76 6.34
N LEU A 81 0.38 17.38 7.62
CA LEU A 81 -0.40 16.23 8.09
C LEU A 81 -1.89 16.34 7.74
N GLU A 82 -2.45 17.55 7.79
CA GLU A 82 -3.84 17.82 7.40
C GLU A 82 -4.07 17.49 5.92
N SER A 83 -3.13 17.88 5.05
CA SER A 83 -3.19 17.57 3.62
C SER A 83 -2.99 16.07 3.34
N GLN A 84 -2.23 15.36 4.18
CA GLN A 84 -2.13 13.90 4.11
C GLN A 84 -3.45 13.23 4.51
N ALA A 85 -4.12 13.71 5.56
CA ALA A 85 -5.45 13.23 5.95
C ALA A 85 -6.51 13.52 4.86
N ASP A 86 -6.49 14.72 4.26
CA ASP A 86 -7.32 15.09 3.10
C ASP A 86 -7.10 14.13 1.93
N PHE A 87 -5.84 13.77 1.65
CA PHE A 87 -5.51 12.83 0.60
C PHE A 87 -6.14 11.45 0.87
N LEU A 88 -6.09 10.96 2.11
CA LEU A 88 -6.67 9.66 2.49
C LEU A 88 -8.20 9.66 2.36
N ARG A 89 -8.87 10.73 2.82
CA ARG A 89 -10.32 10.95 2.62
C ARG A 89 -10.68 10.92 1.14
N SER A 90 -9.95 11.68 0.32
CA SER A 90 -10.21 11.81 -1.11
C SER A 90 -9.99 10.48 -1.84
N PHE A 91 -8.88 9.79 -1.56
CA PHE A 91 -8.59 8.48 -2.14
C PHE A 91 -9.71 7.49 -1.82
N CYS A 92 -10.16 7.45 -0.56
CA CYS A 92 -11.20 6.53 -0.15
C CYS A 92 -12.59 6.90 -0.67
N ALA A 93 -12.87 8.19 -0.91
CA ALA A 93 -14.11 8.62 -1.55
C ALA A 93 -14.18 8.16 -3.02
N GLU A 94 -13.04 8.16 -3.73
CA GLU A 94 -12.95 7.70 -5.11
C GLU A 94 -12.97 6.17 -5.24
N LYS A 95 -12.51 5.44 -4.22
CA LYS A 95 -12.23 4.00 -4.28
C LYS A 95 -12.84 3.27 -3.07
N PRO A 96 -14.18 3.28 -2.92
CA PRO A 96 -14.85 2.77 -1.71
C PRO A 96 -14.58 1.29 -1.42
N ASP A 97 -14.33 0.48 -2.46
CA ASP A 97 -14.12 -0.97 -2.35
C ASP A 97 -12.66 -1.37 -2.04
N GLN A 98 -11.72 -0.43 -2.02
CA GLN A 98 -10.33 -0.71 -1.63
C GLN A 98 -10.16 -0.68 -0.12
N ASP A 99 -9.08 -1.29 0.38
CA ASP A 99 -8.72 -1.23 1.78
C ASP A 99 -8.07 0.12 2.10
N TYR A 100 -8.24 0.61 3.34
CA TYR A 100 -7.59 1.83 3.79
C TYR A 100 -6.05 1.75 3.71
N MET A 101 -5.47 0.55 3.81
CA MET A 101 -4.04 0.31 3.56
C MET A 101 -3.62 0.70 2.14
N ASP A 102 -4.49 0.50 1.13
CA ASP A 102 -4.19 0.90 -0.25
C ASP A 102 -4.09 2.43 -0.36
N ALA A 103 -4.93 3.16 0.38
CA ALA A 103 -4.85 4.62 0.50
C ALA A 103 -3.54 5.06 1.17
N ALA A 104 -3.15 4.40 2.28
CA ALA A 104 -1.90 4.67 2.98
C ALA A 104 -0.67 4.38 2.09
N ARG A 105 -0.70 3.31 1.29
CA ARG A 105 0.34 3.00 0.30
C ARG A 105 0.38 4.05 -0.81
N ALA A 106 -0.77 4.52 -1.30
CA ALA A 106 -0.82 5.59 -2.28
C ALA A 106 -0.24 6.91 -1.73
N LEU A 107 -0.52 7.22 -0.45
CA LEU A 107 0.06 8.37 0.24
C LEU A 107 1.58 8.24 0.36
N TYR A 108 2.09 7.06 0.75
CA TYR A 108 3.52 6.79 0.80
C TYR A 108 4.21 7.06 -0.55
N HIS A 109 3.62 6.58 -1.64
CA HIS A 109 4.13 6.84 -2.99
C HIS A 109 4.06 8.33 -3.38
N ARG A 110 3.01 9.05 -2.96
CA ARG A 110 2.91 10.49 -3.17
C ARG A 110 4.04 11.24 -2.45
N LEU A 111 4.32 10.87 -1.20
CA LEU A 111 5.37 11.51 -0.39
C LEU A 111 6.77 11.23 -0.93
N ARG A 112 7.00 10.03 -1.48
CA ARG A 112 8.24 9.69 -2.19
C ARG A 112 8.53 10.60 -3.39
N GLY A 113 7.47 11.13 -4.02
CA GLY A 113 7.59 11.93 -5.24
C GLY A 113 8.03 11.09 -6.45
N PRO A 114 8.38 11.75 -7.58
CA PRO A 114 8.88 11.06 -8.77
C PRO A 114 10.16 10.28 -8.45
N LYS A 115 10.28 9.06 -9.00
CA LYS A 115 11.57 8.36 -8.99
C LYS A 115 12.53 9.12 -9.89
N THR A 116 13.54 9.76 -9.31
CA THR A 116 14.69 10.32 -10.02
C THR A 116 15.61 9.24 -10.53
#